data_AF-A0A6A3MYN5-F1
#
_entry.id   AF-A0A6A3MYN5-F1
#
_cell.length_a   1.000
_cell.length_b   1.000
_cell.length_c   1.000
_cell.angle_alpha   90.00
_cell.angle_beta   90.00
_cell.angle_gamma   90.00
#
_symmetry.space_group_name_H-M   'P 1'
#
loop_
_entity.id
_entity.type
_entity.pdbx_description
1 polymer ?
#
loop_
_entity_poly.entity_id
_entity_poly.type
_entity_poly.pdbx_seq_one_letter_code
_entity_poly.pdbx_strand_id
1 'polypeptide(L)' 'MEPAAKKPRRSWTREEETRLLQHYFRARNDASLRSDKGIKSKAWTLIISRLGEDGVDADKVSI' A
#
# COMPACT_ATOMS: atom_id res chain seq x y z
N MET A 1 -21.18 -5.71 28.93
CA MET A 1 -19.89 -5.56 28.24
C MET A 1 -20.20 -5.77 26.76
N GLU A 2 -20.41 -4.69 26.03
CA GLU A 2 -20.75 -4.72 24.60
C GLU A 2 -19.59 -5.37 23.83
N PRO A 3 -19.81 -6.38 22.97
CA PRO A 3 -18.73 -6.92 22.15
C PRO A 3 -18.31 -5.84 21.17
N ALA A 4 -17.06 -5.38 21.29
CA ALA A 4 -16.46 -4.42 20.37
C ALA A 4 -16.73 -4.88 18.93
N ALA A 5 -17.57 -4.13 18.21
CA ALA A 5 -17.94 -4.42 16.84
C ALA A 5 -16.65 -4.67 16.05
N LYS A 6 -16.44 -5.90 15.61
CA LYS A 6 -15.33 -6.25 14.72
C LYS A 6 -15.54 -5.41 13.46
N LYS A 7 -14.79 -4.31 13.34
CA LYS A 7 -14.75 -3.49 12.13
C LYS A 7 -14.58 -4.47 10.97
N PRO A 8 -15.51 -4.50 9.99
CA PRO A 8 -15.35 -5.39 8.86
C PRO A 8 -13.97 -5.12 8.28
N ARG A 9 -13.14 -6.17 8.17
CA ARG A 9 -11.83 -6.05 7.53
C ARG A 9 -12.12 -5.53 6.14
N ARG A 10 -11.80 -4.25 5.92
CA ARG A 10 -12.15 -3.57 4.69
C ARG A 10 -11.25 -4.14 3.61
N SER A 11 -11.76 -5.14 2.88
CA SER A 11 -11.07 -5.79 1.79
C SER A 11 -10.63 -4.76 0.76
N TRP A 12 -9.47 -4.97 0.17
CA TRP A 12 -9.02 -4.16 -0.96
C TRP A 12 -10.02 -4.34 -2.11
N THR A 13 -10.50 -3.22 -2.66
CA THR A 13 -11.21 -3.25 -3.93
C THR A 13 -10.21 -3.47 -5.06
N ARG A 14 -10.70 -3.94 -6.20
CA ARG A 14 -9.87 -4.12 -7.39
C ARG A 14 -9.19 -2.82 -7.83
N GLU A 15 -9.86 -1.67 -7.66
CA GLU A 15 -9.28 -0.37 -7.96
C GLU A 15 -8.14 -0.01 -7.00
N GLU A 16 -8.31 -0.24 -5.70
CA GLU A 16 -7.25 -0.02 -4.71
C GLU A 16 -6.03 -0.89 -5.02
N GLU A 17 -6.24 -2.17 -5.34
CA GLU A 17 -5.16 -3.10 -5.70
C GLU A 17 -4.45 -2.65 -6.99
N THR A 18 -5.21 -2.19 -7.99
CA THR A 18 -4.65 -1.67 -9.24
C THR A 18 -3.76 -0.46 -8.98
N ARG A 19 -4.18 0.47 -8.10
CA ARG A 19 -3.36 1.64 -7.73
C ARG A 19 -2.09 1.23 -7.00
N LEU A 20 -2.16 0.28 -6.06
CA LEU A 20 -0.97 -0.26 -5.39
C LEU A 20 0.02 -0.85 -6.39
N LEU A 21 -0.46 -1.67 -7.32
CA LEU A 21 0.38 -2.29 -8.34
C LEU A 21 1.01 -1.25 -9.28
N GLN A 22 0.27 -0.20 -9.66
CA GLN A 22 0.81 0.90 -10.45
C GLN A 22 1.94 1.64 -9.73
N HIS A 23 1.75 1.97 -8.45
CA HIS A 23 2.77 2.62 -7.62
C HIS A 23 3.99 1.73 -7.40
N TYR A 24 3.78 0.43 -7.16
CA TYR A 24 4.85 -0.57 -7.06
C TYR A 24 5.65 -0.68 -8.36
N PHE A 25 4.96 -0.76 -9.51
CA PHE A 25 5.62 -0.87 -10.82
C PHE A 25 6.47 0.37 -11.12
N ARG A 26 5.98 1.56 -10.78
CA ARG A 26 6.76 2.80 -10.88
C ARG A 26 8.00 2.77 -9.98
N ALA A 27 7.84 2.38 -8.71
CA ALA A 27 8.94 2.30 -7.76
C ALA A 27 10.00 1.26 -8.15
N ARG A 28 9.60 0.16 -8.79
CA ARG A 28 10.52 -0.88 -9.28
C ARG A 28 11.31 -0.45 -10.52
N ASN A 29 10.74 0.41 -11.36
CA ASN A 29 11.45 0.98 -12.51
C ASN A 29 12.40 2.12 -12.11
N ASP A 30 12.23 2.71 -10.93
CA ASP A 30 13.11 3.75 -10.41
C ASP A 30 14.36 3.12 -9.76
N ALA A 31 15.53 3.38 -10.35
CA ALA A 31 16.82 2.85 -9.87
C ALA A 31 17.17 3.30 -8.44
N SER A 32 16.64 4.44 -7.99
CA SER A 32 16.88 4.95 -6.64
C SER A 32 16.06 4.19 -5.58
N LEU A 33 14.92 3.62 -5.99
CA LEU A 33 13.94 2.95 -5.13
C LEU A 33 13.99 1.42 -5.25
N ARG A 34 14.53 0.89 -6.34
CA ARG A 34 14.77 -0.55 -6.56
C ARG A 34 15.94 -1.07 -5.71
N SER A 35 15.83 -2.33 -5.31
CA SER A 35 16.87 -3.13 -4.64
C SER A 35 17.00 -4.48 -5.34
N ASP A 36 18.07 -5.24 -5.07
CA ASP A 36 18.26 -6.58 -5.64
C ASP A 36 17.10 -7.54 -5.33
N LYS A 37 16.42 -7.34 -4.20
CA LYS A 37 15.24 -8.12 -3.78
C LYS A 37 13.89 -7.51 -4.18
N GLY A 38 13.86 -6.45 -4.98
CA GLY A 38 12.61 -5.78 -5.38
C GLY A 38 12.68 -4.27 -5.18
N ILE A 39 11.97 -3.74 -4.18
CA ILE A 39 11.99 -2.31 -3.84
C ILE A 39 12.44 -2.10 -2.39
N LYS A 40 13.10 -0.97 -2.13
CA LYS A 40 13.60 -0.59 -0.80
C LYS A 40 12.45 -0.31 0.16
N SER A 41 12.65 -0.46 1.47
CA SER A 41 11.64 -0.12 2.48
C SER A 41 11.18 1.35 2.37
N LYS A 42 12.09 2.27 2.05
CA LYS A 42 11.76 3.69 1.77
C LYS A 42 10.79 3.84 0.59
N ALA A 43 10.89 2.98 -0.41
CA ALA A 43 9.99 2.96 -1.55
C ALA A 43 8.58 2.50 -1.15
N TRP A 44 8.47 1.51 -0.27
CA TRP A 44 7.19 1.10 0.33
C TRP A 44 6.54 2.24 1.11
N THR A 45 7.30 2.96 1.94
CA THR A 45 6.78 4.15 2.64
C THR A 45 6.23 5.19 1.66
N LEU A 46 6.95 5.45 0.56
CA LEU A 46 6.51 6.35 -0.51
C LEU A 46 5.22 5.87 -1.20
N ILE A 47 5.09 4.56 -1.45
CA ILE A 47 3.88 3.97 -2.05
C ILE A 47 2.69 4.13 -1.10
N ILE A 48 2.85 3.83 0.19
CA ILE A 48 1.81 3.97 1.22
C ILE A 48 1.38 5.44 1.35
N SER A 49 2.32 6.39 1.37
CA SER A 49 1.99 7.83 1.40
C SER A 49 1.17 8.26 0.20
N ARG A 50 1.56 7.85 -1.03
CA ARG A 50 0.83 8.16 -2.27
C ARG A 50 -0.55 7.52 -2.31
N LEU A 51 -0.68 6.30 -1.81
CA LEU A 51 -1.98 5.63 -1.67
C LEU A 51 -2.91 6.41 -0.74
N GLY A 52 -2.38 6.93 0.37
CA GLY A 52 -3.13 7.83 1.27
C GLY A 52 -3.60 9.10 0.57
N GLU A 53 -2.74 9.72 -0.25
CA GLU A 53 -3.10 10.89 -1.08
C GLU A 53 -4.20 10.55 -2.11
N ASP A 54 -4.17 9.35 -2.68
CA ASP A 54 -5.20 8.83 -3.61
C ASP A 54 -6.51 8.43 -2.90
N GLY A 55 -6.62 8.62 -1.57
CA GLY A 55 -7.77 8.24 -0.76
C GLY A 55 -7.87 6.74 -0.48
N VAL A 56 -6.80 5.99 -0.71
CA VAL A 56 -6.68 4.56 -0.37
C VAL A 56 -6.11 4.44 1.03
N ASP A 57 -6.90 3.89 1.94
CA ASP A 57 -6.51 3.65 3.32
C ASP A 57 -5.43 2.56 3.38
N ALA A 58 -4.17 2.99 3.43
CA ALA A 58 -3.01 2.11 3.42
C ALA A 58 -2.67 1.52 4.82
N ASP A 59 -3.42 1.90 5.87
CA ASP A 59 -3.42 1.25 7.19
C ASP A 59 -3.85 -0.24 7.12
N LYS A 60 -4.38 -0.67 5.96
CA LYS A 60 -4.60 -2.08 5.61
C LYS A 60 -3.30 -2.89 5.46
N VAL A 61 -2.13 -2.25 5.41
CA VAL A 61 -0.81 -2.87 5.23
C VAL A 61 -0.08 -2.95 6.59
N SER A 62 -0.73 -3.48 7.62
CA SER A 62 0.01 -4.05 8.75
C SER A 62 0.58 -5.40 8.31
N ILE A 63 1.84 -5.39 7.87
CA ILE A 63 2.69 -6.58 7.74
C ILE A 63 3.12 -7.04 9.13
#